data_AF-A0A8C3TPP0-F1
#
_entry.id   AF-A0A8C3TPP0-F1
#
_cell.length_a   1.000
_cell.length_b   1.000
_cell.length_c   1.000
_cell.angle_alpha   90.00
_cell.angle_beta   90.00
_cell.angle_gamma   90.00
#
_symmetry.space_group_name_H-M   'P 1'
#
loop_
_entity.id
_entity.type
_entity.pdbx_description
1 polymer ?
#
loop_
_entity_poly.entity_id
_entity_poly.type
_entity_poly.pdbx_seq_one_letter_code
_entity_poly.pdbx_strand_id
1 'polypeptide(L)'
;GKELGGIYTVIQTKAKTTADEWGENYFLIGPYFEQNVKTQVEFSEPPNPAVKKAMDTMKSQGCQVFFGRWLIEGSPYVILFDIGSAAWNLDKWKGEFWEVSNIGIPFHDREANDAVIFGSLTAWFLKELSCQFDDKPNIIAHFHEWQAGVGLILSRSQKLPVATIFTTHATLLGRYLCAASLDFYNNLDQFDIDKEAGERQIYHRYCMERASVHCAHVFTTVSQITATEAEHMLKKSPDVVTPNGLNIKKFSAMHEFQNLHSMYKARIQEFIRGHFYGHLDFDLDKTLFFFIAGRYEFSNKGADMFLEALSRLNFLLRVHKTDVTVIVFFIMPAKTNNFNVETLKGQAVRKQLCNLVKLVVCFLCRGEIPDLNKILDRDDISIMKRAIFSTQRHSLPPVTTHNMIDDSNDPILNTIRRIGLFNNRTDRVKVILHPEFLSSTSPLLPLDYEEFVRGCHLGVFPSYYEPWGYTPAECTVMGIPSVTTNLSGFGCFMQEHVADPEAYGIYIVDRRFRSPDESCNQLTQFLYGFCQQNRRQRIIQRNRTERLSDLLDWKYLGRVCGTEALTIPGSKV
;
A
#
# COMPACT_ATOMS: atom_id res chain seq x y z
N GLY A 1 -10.80 -15.26 -2.47
CA GLY A 1 -9.48 -15.87 -2.75
C GLY A 1 -8.77 -15.24 -3.94
N LYS A 2 -8.58 -13.92 -3.96
CA LYS A 2 -7.71 -13.24 -4.93
C LYS A 2 -7.07 -12.03 -4.27
N GLU A 3 -5.75 -11.95 -4.32
CA GLU A 3 -5.01 -10.78 -3.89
C GLU A 3 -5.10 -9.72 -5.00
N LEU A 4 -6.20 -8.95 -4.99
CA LEU A 4 -6.41 -7.82 -5.90
C LEU A 4 -6.30 -6.50 -5.11
N GLY A 5 -5.07 -6.02 -4.97
CA GLY A 5 -4.81 -4.69 -4.41
C GLY A 5 -5.11 -4.56 -2.91
N GLY A 6 -5.22 -3.32 -2.44
CA GLY A 6 -5.25 -2.99 -1.00
C GLY A 6 -6.51 -3.45 -0.24
N ILE A 7 -7.60 -3.81 -0.93
CA ILE A 7 -8.83 -4.29 -0.28
C ILE A 7 -8.61 -5.68 0.31
N TYR A 8 -7.80 -6.52 -0.34
CA TYR A 8 -7.41 -7.80 0.22
C TYR A 8 -6.77 -7.61 1.60
N THR A 9 -5.84 -6.65 1.72
CA THR A 9 -5.19 -6.28 2.98
C THR A 9 -6.18 -5.78 4.03
N VAL A 10 -7.17 -4.95 3.64
CA VAL A 10 -8.26 -4.53 4.56
C VAL A 10 -8.96 -5.73 5.13
N ILE A 11 -9.49 -6.60 4.27
CA ILE A 11 -10.34 -7.71 4.69
C ILE A 11 -9.51 -8.71 5.49
N GLN A 12 -8.28 -8.99 5.06
CA GLN A 12 -7.35 -9.89 5.74
C GLN A 12 -7.01 -9.41 7.16
N THR A 13 -6.66 -8.14 7.31
CA THR A 13 -6.29 -7.59 8.62
C THR A 13 -7.52 -7.40 9.51
N LYS A 14 -8.65 -6.97 8.95
CA LYS A 14 -9.91 -6.82 9.69
C LYS A 14 -10.48 -8.16 10.18
N ALA A 15 -10.25 -9.25 9.44
CA ALA A 15 -10.88 -10.55 9.64
C ALA A 15 -10.83 -11.05 11.08
N LYS A 16 -9.68 -10.92 11.75
CA LYS A 16 -9.49 -11.36 13.14
C LYS A 16 -10.44 -10.64 14.10
N THR A 17 -10.40 -9.31 14.10
CA THR A 17 -11.24 -8.48 14.99
C THR A 17 -12.72 -8.74 14.74
N THR A 18 -13.13 -8.89 13.48
CA THR A 18 -14.52 -9.22 13.14
C THR A 18 -14.92 -10.64 13.53
N ALA A 19 -14.02 -11.62 13.39
CA ALA A 19 -14.28 -12.99 13.80
C ALA A 19 -14.34 -13.11 15.33
N ASP A 20 -13.55 -12.33 16.06
CA ASP A 20 -13.60 -12.26 17.52
C ASP A 20 -14.94 -11.66 18.03
N GLU A 21 -15.54 -10.72 17.28
CA GLU A 21 -16.85 -10.11 17.62
C GLU A 21 -18.05 -10.98 17.19
N TRP A 22 -18.04 -11.50 15.97
CA TRP A 22 -19.19 -12.17 15.35
C TRP A 22 -19.12 -13.70 15.39
N GLY A 23 -17.95 -14.26 15.71
CA GLY A 23 -17.73 -15.71 15.78
C GLY A 23 -18.14 -16.41 14.50
N GLU A 24 -18.97 -17.45 14.64
CA GLU A 24 -19.43 -18.29 13.53
C GLU A 24 -20.49 -17.65 12.63
N ASN A 25 -20.96 -16.45 12.97
CA ASN A 25 -21.95 -15.72 12.17
C ASN A 25 -21.30 -14.84 11.08
N TYR A 26 -19.98 -14.79 11.01
CA TYR A 26 -19.23 -14.01 10.02
C TYR A 26 -18.81 -14.86 8.82
N PHE A 27 -19.27 -14.47 7.64
CA PHE A 27 -18.98 -15.14 6.37
C PHE A 27 -18.46 -14.14 5.35
N LEU A 28 -17.36 -14.48 4.70
CA LEU A 28 -16.80 -13.73 3.58
C LEU A 28 -17.24 -14.36 2.26
N ILE A 29 -17.86 -13.57 1.39
CA ILE A 29 -18.33 -14.02 0.08
C ILE A 29 -17.41 -13.47 -1.01
N GLY A 30 -17.00 -14.33 -1.95
CA GLY A 30 -16.13 -13.89 -3.04
C GLY A 30 -16.12 -14.83 -4.24
N PRO A 31 -15.50 -14.41 -5.35
CA PRO A 31 -15.29 -15.29 -6.50
C PRO A 31 -14.24 -16.38 -6.21
N TYR A 32 -14.49 -17.57 -6.77
CA TYR A 32 -13.58 -18.72 -6.75
C TYR A 32 -12.50 -18.56 -7.82
N PHE A 33 -11.25 -18.72 -7.43
CA PHE A 33 -10.09 -18.74 -8.33
C PHE A 33 -9.21 -19.93 -7.99
N GLU A 34 -9.24 -20.98 -8.81
CA GLU A 34 -8.62 -22.27 -8.52
C GLU A 34 -7.16 -22.19 -8.05
N GLN A 35 -6.35 -21.35 -8.70
CA GLN A 35 -4.92 -21.19 -8.38
C GLN A 35 -4.66 -20.71 -6.95
N ASN A 36 -5.52 -19.83 -6.43
CA ASN A 36 -5.35 -19.20 -5.12
C ASN A 36 -6.04 -19.97 -4.01
N VAL A 37 -7.18 -20.60 -4.31
CA VAL A 37 -7.96 -21.32 -3.28
C VAL A 37 -7.19 -22.53 -2.78
N LYS A 38 -6.46 -23.24 -3.66
CA LYS A 38 -5.62 -24.40 -3.30
C LYS A 38 -4.58 -24.12 -2.22
N THR A 39 -4.10 -22.87 -2.11
CA THR A 39 -3.06 -22.48 -1.14
C THR A 39 -3.61 -21.71 0.06
N GLN A 40 -4.76 -21.04 -0.09
CA GLN A 40 -5.28 -20.11 0.91
C GLN A 40 -6.52 -20.61 1.67
N VAL A 41 -7.20 -21.66 1.21
CA VAL A 41 -8.51 -22.04 1.78
C VAL A 41 -8.52 -23.53 2.14
N GLU A 42 -8.97 -23.81 3.35
CA GLU A 42 -9.28 -25.16 3.80
C GLU A 42 -10.77 -25.44 3.57
N PHE A 43 -11.07 -26.38 2.68
CA PHE A 43 -12.46 -26.75 2.41
C PHE A 43 -13.07 -27.50 3.59
N SER A 44 -14.30 -27.15 3.92
CA SER A 44 -15.09 -27.79 4.97
C SER A 44 -16.56 -27.78 4.59
N GLU A 45 -17.38 -28.49 5.36
CA GLU A 45 -18.84 -28.40 5.26
C GLU A 45 -19.35 -27.21 6.11
N PRO A 46 -20.35 -26.46 5.64
CA PRO A 46 -20.92 -25.35 6.40
C PRO A 46 -21.55 -25.84 7.70
N PRO A 47 -21.16 -25.30 8.87
CA PRO A 47 -21.72 -25.71 10.16
C PRO A 47 -23.18 -25.26 10.30
N ASN A 48 -23.55 -24.14 9.66
CA ASN A 48 -24.89 -23.59 9.71
C ASN A 48 -25.82 -24.30 8.69
N PRO A 49 -26.91 -24.96 9.13
CA PRO A 49 -27.85 -25.64 8.24
C PRO A 49 -28.53 -24.74 7.21
N ALA A 50 -28.79 -23.47 7.55
CA ALA A 50 -29.39 -22.51 6.63
C ALA A 50 -28.45 -22.20 5.45
N VAL A 51 -27.16 -21.98 5.76
CA VAL A 51 -26.11 -21.77 4.75
C VAL A 51 -25.95 -23.01 3.87
N LYS A 52 -25.93 -24.20 4.49
CA LYS A 52 -25.86 -25.47 3.78
C LYS A 52 -26.99 -25.64 2.77
N LYS A 53 -28.24 -25.43 3.22
CA LYS A 53 -29.42 -25.58 2.37
C LYS A 53 -29.47 -24.55 1.23
N ALA A 54 -29.04 -23.31 1.48
CA ALA A 54 -28.90 -22.30 0.43
C ALA A 54 -27.86 -22.72 -0.62
N MET A 55 -26.71 -23.23 -0.19
CA MET A 55 -25.67 -23.75 -1.09
C MET A 55 -26.14 -24.97 -1.89
N ASP A 56 -26.81 -25.92 -1.25
CA ASP A 56 -27.31 -27.13 -1.91
C ASP A 56 -28.37 -26.81 -2.97
N THR A 57 -29.22 -25.81 -2.70
CA THR A 57 -30.20 -25.30 -3.68
C THR A 57 -29.49 -24.72 -4.91
N MET A 58 -28.46 -23.90 -4.72
CA MET A 58 -27.68 -23.36 -5.85
C MET A 58 -26.94 -24.46 -6.64
N LYS A 59 -26.36 -25.45 -5.94
CA LYS A 59 -25.70 -26.61 -6.57
C LYS A 59 -26.68 -27.45 -7.39
N SER A 60 -27.90 -27.64 -6.91
CA SER A 60 -28.94 -28.38 -7.64
C SER A 60 -29.33 -27.73 -8.97
N GLN A 61 -29.15 -26.41 -9.09
CA GLN A 61 -29.39 -25.64 -10.31
C GLN A 61 -28.14 -25.44 -11.17
N GLY A 62 -27.06 -26.18 -10.89
CA GLY A 62 -25.85 -26.22 -11.72
C GLY A 62 -24.78 -25.18 -11.40
N CYS A 63 -24.95 -24.38 -10.33
CA CYS A 63 -23.92 -23.42 -9.88
C CYS A 63 -22.94 -24.09 -8.91
N GLN A 64 -21.63 -23.96 -9.16
CA GLN A 64 -20.61 -24.49 -8.24
C GLN A 64 -20.32 -23.49 -7.13
N VAL A 65 -20.59 -23.90 -5.88
CA VAL A 65 -20.38 -23.10 -4.67
C VAL A 65 -19.52 -23.87 -3.68
N PHE A 66 -18.46 -23.25 -3.21
CA PHE A 66 -17.50 -23.85 -2.28
C PHE A 66 -17.57 -23.17 -0.91
N PHE A 67 -17.46 -23.97 0.15
CA PHE A 67 -17.36 -23.49 1.52
C PHE A 67 -15.99 -23.87 2.10
N GLY A 68 -15.43 -23.00 2.92
CA GLY A 68 -14.18 -23.30 3.61
C GLY A 68 -13.84 -22.28 4.68
N ARG A 69 -12.61 -22.41 5.22
CA ARG A 69 -11.98 -21.42 6.09
C ARG A 69 -10.81 -20.78 5.38
N TRP A 70 -10.71 -19.47 5.47
CA TRP A 70 -9.56 -18.75 4.95
C TRP A 70 -8.37 -18.91 5.91
N LEU A 71 -7.24 -19.41 5.42
CA LEU A 71 -6.02 -19.67 6.19
C LEU A 71 -5.25 -18.38 6.52
N ILE A 72 -5.88 -17.52 7.31
CA ILE A 72 -5.34 -16.27 7.86
C ILE A 72 -5.61 -16.19 9.37
N GLU A 73 -5.03 -15.21 10.06
CA GLU A 73 -5.37 -14.94 11.47
C GLU A 73 -6.88 -14.70 11.63
N GLY A 74 -7.51 -15.41 12.57
CA GLY A 74 -8.96 -15.40 12.80
C GLY A 74 -9.74 -16.49 12.05
N SER A 75 -9.15 -17.10 11.01
CA SER A 75 -9.72 -18.21 10.24
C SER A 75 -11.21 -18.09 9.89
N PRO A 76 -11.65 -16.97 9.25
CA PRO A 76 -13.06 -16.71 8.97
C PRO A 76 -13.63 -17.71 7.95
N TYR A 77 -14.94 -17.95 8.02
CA TYR A 77 -15.65 -18.74 7.02
C TYR A 77 -15.71 -18.00 5.68
N VAL A 78 -15.51 -18.74 4.58
CA VAL A 78 -15.60 -18.22 3.21
C VAL A 78 -16.59 -19.02 2.38
N ILE A 79 -17.36 -18.31 1.56
CA ILE A 79 -18.23 -18.85 0.52
C ILE A 79 -17.71 -18.34 -0.81
N LEU A 80 -17.30 -19.27 -1.68
CA LEU A 80 -16.68 -18.94 -2.96
C LEU A 80 -17.55 -19.42 -4.12
N PHE A 81 -17.96 -18.48 -4.97
CA PHE A 81 -18.75 -18.75 -6.17
C PHE A 81 -17.87 -18.93 -7.39
N ASP A 82 -18.03 -20.05 -8.10
CA ASP A 82 -17.38 -20.23 -9.39
C ASP A 82 -18.15 -19.50 -10.50
N ILE A 83 -17.65 -18.32 -10.85
CA ILE A 83 -18.16 -17.48 -11.95
C ILE A 83 -18.15 -18.26 -13.27
N GLY A 84 -17.16 -19.14 -13.50
CA GLY A 84 -17.06 -19.92 -14.74
C GLY A 84 -18.23 -20.87 -14.93
N SER A 85 -18.62 -21.57 -13.85
CA SER A 85 -19.79 -22.47 -13.86
C SER A 85 -21.12 -21.79 -14.18
N ALA A 86 -21.21 -20.48 -13.92
CA ALA A 86 -22.43 -19.69 -14.07
C ALA A 86 -22.43 -18.79 -15.34
N ALA A 87 -21.36 -18.83 -16.14
CA ALA A 87 -21.20 -17.94 -17.30
C ALA A 87 -22.27 -18.16 -18.39
N TRP A 88 -22.87 -19.35 -18.48
CA TRP A 88 -23.93 -19.67 -19.42
C TRP A 88 -25.19 -18.80 -19.24
N ASN A 89 -25.39 -18.24 -18.05
CA ASN A 89 -26.56 -17.43 -17.71
C ASN A 89 -26.31 -15.91 -17.82
N LEU A 90 -25.13 -15.50 -18.32
CA LEU A 90 -24.70 -14.10 -18.36
C LEU A 90 -25.68 -13.21 -19.14
N ASP A 91 -26.13 -13.65 -20.32
CA ASP A 91 -27.00 -12.82 -21.18
C ASP A 91 -28.36 -12.56 -20.51
N LYS A 92 -28.90 -13.56 -19.81
CA LYS A 92 -30.13 -13.42 -19.03
C LYS A 92 -29.92 -12.42 -17.89
N TRP A 93 -28.84 -12.56 -17.11
CA TRP A 93 -28.56 -11.64 -16.01
C TRP A 93 -28.24 -10.22 -16.45
N LYS A 94 -27.65 -10.04 -17.64
CA LYS A 94 -27.51 -8.71 -18.26
C LYS A 94 -28.87 -8.11 -18.59
N GLY A 95 -29.80 -8.91 -19.14
CA GLY A 95 -31.18 -8.49 -19.39
C GLY A 95 -31.89 -8.06 -18.10
N GLU A 96 -31.86 -8.91 -17.07
CA GLU A 96 -32.46 -8.61 -15.76
C GLU A 96 -31.82 -7.36 -15.12
N PHE A 97 -30.49 -7.23 -15.19
CA PHE A 97 -29.79 -6.07 -14.66
C PHE A 97 -30.16 -4.79 -15.40
N TRP A 98 -30.29 -4.86 -16.73
CA TRP A 98 -30.74 -3.73 -17.56
C TRP A 98 -32.18 -3.32 -17.23
N GLU A 99 -33.11 -4.27 -17.10
CA GLU A 99 -34.52 -3.98 -16.76
C GLU A 99 -34.65 -3.26 -15.41
N VAL A 100 -33.80 -3.61 -14.45
CA VAL A 100 -33.82 -3.03 -13.11
C VAL A 100 -33.12 -1.67 -13.04
N SER A 101 -31.98 -1.53 -13.71
CA SER A 101 -31.06 -0.41 -13.48
C SER A 101 -30.89 0.54 -14.67
N ASN A 102 -31.30 0.14 -15.87
CA ASN A 102 -30.99 0.79 -17.15
C ASN A 102 -29.48 0.95 -17.41
N ILE A 103 -28.64 0.07 -16.86
CA ILE A 103 -27.18 0.09 -17.04
C ILE A 103 -26.76 -1.00 -18.03
N GLY A 104 -26.23 -0.58 -19.18
CA GLY A 104 -25.79 -1.49 -20.24
C GLY A 104 -24.37 -1.97 -20.01
N ILE A 105 -24.13 -3.28 -20.14
CA ILE A 105 -22.82 -3.89 -19.92
C ILE A 105 -22.20 -4.35 -21.25
N PRO A 106 -21.12 -3.68 -21.71
CA PRO A 106 -20.46 -4.04 -22.96
C PRO A 106 -19.94 -5.49 -22.95
N PHE A 107 -20.07 -6.20 -24.08
CA PHE A 107 -19.62 -7.60 -24.17
C PHE A 107 -18.11 -7.77 -23.94
N HIS A 108 -17.29 -6.83 -24.42
CA HIS A 108 -15.83 -6.92 -24.33
C HIS A 108 -15.28 -6.65 -22.92
N ASP A 109 -16.06 -6.03 -22.03
CA ASP A 109 -15.61 -5.74 -20.67
C ASP A 109 -15.81 -6.95 -19.74
N ARG A 110 -14.78 -7.79 -19.70
CA ARG A 110 -14.76 -8.98 -18.83
C ARG A 110 -14.96 -8.65 -17.35
N GLU A 111 -14.41 -7.55 -16.85
CA GLU A 111 -14.51 -7.21 -15.42
C GLU A 111 -15.95 -6.86 -15.04
N ALA A 112 -16.63 -6.07 -15.87
CA ALA A 112 -18.04 -5.76 -15.68
C ALA A 112 -18.93 -7.01 -15.83
N ASN A 113 -18.61 -7.90 -16.79
CA ASN A 113 -19.31 -9.19 -16.94
C ASN A 113 -19.16 -10.08 -15.70
N ASP A 114 -17.93 -10.23 -15.20
CA ASP A 114 -17.63 -11.03 -14.00
C ASP A 114 -18.34 -10.44 -12.77
N ALA A 115 -18.40 -9.11 -12.64
CA ALA A 115 -19.14 -8.41 -11.58
C ALA A 115 -20.65 -8.68 -11.64
N VAL A 116 -21.25 -8.74 -12.84
CA VAL A 116 -22.68 -9.08 -13.00
C VAL A 116 -22.95 -10.51 -12.58
N ILE A 117 -22.15 -11.47 -13.04
CA ILE A 117 -22.31 -12.88 -12.65
C ILE A 117 -22.17 -13.03 -11.14
N PHE A 118 -21.11 -12.46 -10.56
CA PHE A 118 -20.85 -12.54 -9.13
C PHE A 118 -21.97 -11.86 -8.31
N GLY A 119 -22.44 -10.70 -8.76
CA GLY A 119 -23.55 -9.99 -8.12
C GLY A 119 -24.85 -10.77 -8.16
N SER A 120 -25.20 -11.36 -9.29
CA SER A 120 -26.40 -12.20 -9.44
C SER A 120 -26.34 -13.45 -8.55
N LEU A 121 -25.19 -14.14 -8.50
CA LEU A 121 -24.98 -15.28 -7.60
C LEU A 121 -25.09 -14.87 -6.13
N THR A 122 -24.54 -13.71 -5.77
CA THR A 122 -24.60 -13.19 -4.40
C THR A 122 -26.03 -12.83 -3.99
N ALA A 123 -26.78 -12.12 -4.85
CA ALA A 123 -28.17 -11.78 -4.60
C ALA A 123 -29.05 -13.04 -4.49
N TRP A 124 -28.82 -14.03 -5.36
CA TRP A 124 -29.52 -15.30 -5.30
C TRP A 124 -29.20 -16.06 -3.99
N PHE A 125 -27.93 -16.15 -3.61
CA PHE A 125 -27.56 -16.77 -2.33
C PHE A 125 -28.23 -16.07 -1.14
N LEU A 126 -28.21 -14.74 -1.10
CA LEU A 126 -28.87 -13.96 -0.03
C LEU A 126 -30.39 -14.21 0.00
N LYS A 127 -31.02 -14.36 -1.16
CA LYS A 127 -32.43 -14.72 -1.27
C LYS A 127 -32.69 -16.11 -0.66
N GLU A 128 -31.97 -17.14 -1.09
CA GLU A 128 -32.15 -18.50 -0.56
C GLU A 128 -31.86 -18.58 0.94
N LEU A 129 -30.85 -17.84 1.40
CA LEU A 129 -30.51 -17.71 2.81
C LEU A 129 -31.65 -17.05 3.60
N SER A 130 -32.20 -15.94 3.10
CA SER A 130 -33.30 -15.23 3.76
C SER A 130 -34.56 -16.07 3.90
N CYS A 131 -34.85 -16.95 2.92
CA CYS A 131 -35.97 -17.89 2.97
C CYS A 131 -35.83 -18.97 4.06
N GLN A 132 -34.64 -19.17 4.64
CA GLN A 132 -34.43 -20.14 5.72
C GLN A 132 -34.71 -19.56 7.12
N PHE A 133 -34.93 -18.26 7.25
CA PHE A 133 -35.20 -17.60 8.52
C PHE A 133 -36.66 -17.14 8.57
N ASP A 134 -37.29 -17.29 9.74
CA ASP A 134 -38.65 -16.79 10.02
C ASP A 134 -38.68 -15.25 10.06
N ASP A 135 -39.88 -14.66 10.29
CA ASP A 135 -40.36 -13.31 9.96
C ASP A 135 -39.43 -12.08 10.04
N LYS A 136 -38.21 -12.14 10.63
CA LYS A 136 -37.15 -11.11 10.51
C LYS A 136 -35.73 -11.70 10.61
N PRO A 137 -35.11 -12.16 9.51
CA PRO A 137 -33.68 -12.45 9.52
C PRO A 137 -32.87 -11.17 9.78
N ASN A 138 -32.06 -11.14 10.84
CA ASN A 138 -31.07 -10.07 11.06
C ASN A 138 -29.83 -10.33 10.19
N ILE A 139 -29.98 -10.29 8.87
CA ILE A 139 -28.87 -10.46 7.91
C ILE A 139 -28.34 -9.09 7.51
N ILE A 140 -27.03 -8.90 7.68
CA ILE A 140 -26.30 -7.73 7.20
C ILE A 140 -25.38 -8.17 6.06
N ALA A 141 -25.54 -7.59 4.89
CA ALA A 141 -24.68 -7.80 3.73
C ALA A 141 -23.83 -6.55 3.49
N HIS A 142 -22.52 -6.68 3.71
CA HIS A 142 -21.55 -5.60 3.50
C HIS A 142 -20.79 -5.82 2.19
N PHE A 143 -20.99 -4.91 1.24
CA PHE A 143 -20.37 -4.92 -0.07
C PHE A 143 -19.21 -3.93 -0.11
N HIS A 144 -18.05 -4.39 -0.59
CA HIS A 144 -16.87 -3.56 -0.78
C HIS A 144 -16.61 -3.38 -2.29
N GLU A 145 -16.52 -2.12 -2.71
CA GLU A 145 -16.32 -1.69 -4.11
C GLU A 145 -17.42 -2.05 -5.12
N TRP A 146 -17.38 -1.34 -6.24
CA TRP A 146 -18.38 -1.45 -7.31
C TRP A 146 -18.45 -2.86 -7.94
N GLN A 147 -17.36 -3.65 -7.93
CA GLN A 147 -17.38 -5.01 -8.46
C GLN A 147 -18.32 -5.95 -7.67
N ALA A 148 -18.45 -5.73 -6.35
CA ALA A 148 -19.41 -6.47 -5.52
C ALA A 148 -20.80 -5.78 -5.51
N GLY A 149 -20.87 -4.52 -5.91
CA GLY A 149 -22.06 -3.68 -5.82
C GLY A 149 -23.27 -4.15 -6.62
N VAL A 150 -23.07 -4.95 -7.69
CA VAL A 150 -24.20 -5.51 -8.45
C VAL A 150 -25.12 -6.38 -7.58
N GLY A 151 -24.54 -7.16 -6.66
CA GLY A 151 -25.32 -7.98 -5.72
C GLY A 151 -26.19 -7.13 -4.80
N LEU A 152 -25.71 -5.95 -4.42
CA LEU A 152 -26.47 -4.99 -3.62
C LEU A 152 -27.66 -4.43 -4.40
N ILE A 153 -27.44 -3.99 -5.64
CA ILE A 153 -28.48 -3.42 -6.51
C ILE A 153 -29.61 -4.44 -6.72
N LEU A 154 -29.25 -5.68 -7.05
CA LEU A 154 -30.22 -6.76 -7.27
C LEU A 154 -30.97 -7.12 -5.97
N SER A 155 -30.27 -7.19 -4.84
CA SER A 155 -30.90 -7.47 -3.53
C SER A 155 -31.95 -6.43 -3.15
N ARG A 156 -31.68 -5.14 -3.45
CA ARG A 156 -32.60 -4.04 -3.20
C ARG A 156 -33.79 -4.03 -4.16
N SER A 157 -33.56 -4.29 -5.44
CA SER A 157 -34.62 -4.39 -6.45
C SER A 157 -35.61 -5.52 -6.14
N GLN A 158 -35.09 -6.67 -5.72
CA GLN A 158 -35.89 -7.83 -5.35
C GLN A 158 -36.54 -7.71 -3.95
N LYS A 159 -36.30 -6.60 -3.22
CA LYS A 159 -36.81 -6.33 -1.86
C LYS A 159 -36.48 -7.47 -0.88
N LEU A 160 -35.25 -7.99 -0.94
CA LEU A 160 -34.80 -9.02 0.00
C LEU A 160 -34.76 -8.44 1.42
N PRO A 161 -35.14 -9.22 2.47
CA PRO A 161 -35.12 -8.77 3.86
C PRO A 161 -33.69 -8.81 4.43
N VAL A 162 -32.80 -8.00 3.85
CA VAL A 162 -31.37 -7.92 4.19
C VAL A 162 -30.95 -6.45 4.31
N ALA A 163 -30.26 -6.10 5.39
CA ALA A 163 -29.64 -4.78 5.54
C ALA A 163 -28.37 -4.71 4.69
N THR A 164 -28.20 -3.65 3.91
CA THR A 164 -27.09 -3.53 2.95
C THR A 164 -26.19 -2.35 3.27
N ILE A 165 -24.89 -2.61 3.38
CA ILE A 165 -23.84 -1.60 3.58
C ILE A 165 -22.96 -1.60 2.33
N PHE A 166 -22.63 -0.42 1.81
CA PHE A 166 -21.69 -0.26 0.71
C PHE A 166 -20.51 0.60 1.12
N THR A 167 -19.30 0.07 1.02
CA THR A 167 -18.06 0.83 1.23
C THR A 167 -17.32 0.97 -0.09
N THR A 168 -17.16 2.21 -0.55
CA THR A 168 -16.19 2.54 -1.60
C THR A 168 -14.84 2.88 -0.96
N HIS A 169 -13.78 2.26 -1.44
CA HIS A 169 -12.41 2.54 -1.03
C HIS A 169 -11.77 3.61 -1.90
N ALA A 170 -12.30 3.87 -3.09
CA ALA A 170 -11.89 4.92 -4.01
C ALA A 170 -12.99 5.16 -5.04
N THR A 171 -13.21 6.38 -5.50
CA THR A 171 -14.12 6.54 -6.66
C THR A 171 -13.38 6.18 -7.95
N LEU A 172 -14.10 5.60 -8.91
CA LEU A 172 -13.54 5.29 -10.23
C LEU A 172 -13.00 6.56 -10.89
N LEU A 173 -13.82 7.60 -10.97
CA LEU A 173 -13.49 8.83 -11.70
C LEU A 173 -12.33 9.59 -11.07
N GLY A 174 -12.25 9.70 -9.75
CA GLY A 174 -11.16 10.42 -9.12
C GLY A 174 -9.79 9.82 -9.47
N ARG A 175 -9.69 8.49 -9.54
CA ARG A 175 -8.44 7.83 -9.95
C ARG A 175 -8.02 8.21 -11.38
N TYR A 176 -8.98 8.27 -12.31
CA TYR A 176 -8.71 8.63 -13.71
C TYR A 176 -8.45 10.12 -13.91
N LEU A 177 -9.20 10.99 -13.22
CA LEU A 177 -9.06 12.44 -13.33
C LEU A 177 -7.74 12.93 -12.72
N CYS A 178 -7.32 12.36 -11.59
CA CYS A 178 -6.03 12.67 -10.97
C CYS A 178 -4.85 12.22 -11.83
N ALA A 179 -4.97 11.09 -12.54
CA ALA A 179 -3.94 10.63 -13.46
C ALA A 179 -3.77 11.56 -14.68
N ALA A 180 -4.80 12.33 -15.05
CA ALA A 180 -4.78 13.28 -16.16
C ALA A 180 -4.09 14.62 -15.82
N SER A 181 -3.51 14.78 -14.62
CA SER A 181 -2.82 16.00 -14.17
C SER A 181 -3.70 17.26 -14.20
N LEU A 182 -5.00 17.10 -14.02
CA LEU A 182 -5.95 18.19 -13.83
C LEU A 182 -5.96 18.62 -12.36
N ASP A 183 -6.23 19.90 -12.11
CA ASP A 183 -6.54 20.38 -10.76
C ASP A 183 -7.90 19.81 -10.36
N PHE A 184 -7.85 18.71 -9.61
CA PHE A 184 -8.99 17.84 -9.35
C PHE A 184 -9.79 18.34 -8.15
N TYR A 185 -9.12 18.53 -7.01
CA TYR A 185 -9.79 18.84 -5.75
C TYR A 185 -10.36 20.25 -5.68
N ASN A 186 -9.84 21.21 -6.47
CA ASN A 186 -10.38 22.57 -6.50
C ASN A 186 -11.56 22.72 -7.47
N ASN A 187 -11.74 21.79 -8.42
CA ASN A 187 -12.75 21.88 -9.46
C ASN A 187 -13.80 20.75 -9.38
N LEU A 188 -13.96 20.09 -8.22
CA LEU A 188 -14.89 18.98 -8.04
C LEU A 188 -16.32 19.31 -8.48
N ASP A 189 -16.77 20.54 -8.27
CA ASP A 189 -18.10 21.04 -8.66
C ASP A 189 -18.28 21.28 -10.17
N GLN A 190 -17.17 21.46 -10.90
CA GLN A 190 -17.20 21.90 -12.30
C GLN A 190 -17.18 20.73 -13.30
N PHE A 191 -16.91 19.51 -12.83
CA PHE A 191 -16.82 18.35 -13.72
C PHE A 191 -18.20 17.85 -14.16
N ASP A 192 -18.37 17.71 -15.47
CA ASP A 192 -19.47 16.95 -16.06
C ASP A 192 -19.13 15.46 -15.99
N ILE A 193 -19.64 14.81 -14.95
CA ILE A 193 -19.29 13.45 -14.59
C ILE A 193 -19.66 12.43 -15.68
N ASP A 194 -20.85 12.59 -16.27
CA ASP A 194 -21.33 11.67 -17.30
C ASP A 194 -20.48 11.78 -18.57
N LYS A 195 -20.10 13.01 -18.94
CA LYS A 195 -19.16 13.27 -20.04
C LYS A 195 -17.76 12.69 -19.76
N GLU A 196 -17.18 12.97 -18.60
CA GLU A 196 -15.83 12.50 -18.23
C GLU A 196 -15.75 10.96 -18.19
N ALA A 197 -16.82 10.30 -17.73
CA ALA A 197 -16.92 8.84 -17.73
C ALA A 197 -17.11 8.26 -19.14
N GLY A 198 -17.89 8.94 -19.98
CA GLY A 198 -18.09 8.59 -21.39
C GLY A 198 -16.83 8.69 -22.23
N GLU A 199 -16.09 9.80 -22.13
CA GLU A 199 -14.85 10.03 -22.88
C GLU A 199 -13.78 8.97 -22.56
N ARG A 200 -13.77 8.46 -21.32
CA ARG A 200 -12.84 7.42 -20.87
C ARG A 200 -13.36 5.99 -21.05
N GLN A 201 -14.54 5.81 -21.64
CA GLN A 201 -15.17 4.49 -21.86
C GLN A 201 -15.38 3.69 -20.56
N ILE A 202 -15.63 4.38 -19.44
CA ILE A 202 -15.90 3.78 -18.12
C ILE A 202 -17.31 4.07 -17.62
N TYR A 203 -18.16 4.66 -18.46
CA TYR A 203 -19.51 5.09 -18.09
C TYR A 203 -20.35 3.98 -17.45
N HIS A 204 -20.35 2.77 -18.00
CA HIS A 204 -21.07 1.63 -17.42
C HIS A 204 -20.56 1.26 -16.02
N ARG A 205 -19.24 1.28 -15.79
CA ARG A 205 -18.63 1.01 -14.48
C ARG A 205 -18.98 2.09 -13.46
N TYR A 206 -18.91 3.35 -13.88
CA TYR A 206 -19.34 4.49 -13.07
C TYR A 206 -20.81 4.38 -12.66
N CYS A 207 -21.69 4.02 -13.60
CA CYS A 207 -23.10 3.81 -13.31
C CYS A 207 -23.32 2.68 -12.30
N MET A 208 -22.55 1.58 -12.38
CA MET A 208 -22.61 0.49 -11.39
C MET A 208 -22.18 0.97 -9.99
N GLU A 209 -21.10 1.75 -9.91
CA GLU A 209 -20.62 2.35 -8.66
C GLU A 209 -21.69 3.28 -8.05
N ARG A 210 -22.18 4.24 -8.85
CA ARG A 210 -23.22 5.18 -8.42
C ARG A 210 -24.50 4.46 -7.99
N ALA A 211 -25.00 3.50 -8.77
CA ALA A 211 -26.18 2.74 -8.41
C ALA A 211 -26.00 1.99 -7.09
N SER A 212 -24.83 1.42 -6.84
CA SER A 212 -24.52 0.72 -5.58
C SER A 212 -24.59 1.66 -4.37
N VAL A 213 -24.05 2.87 -4.50
CA VAL A 213 -24.10 3.92 -3.46
C VAL A 213 -25.53 4.35 -3.15
N HIS A 214 -26.35 4.57 -4.17
CA HIS A 214 -27.74 5.04 -4.01
C HIS A 214 -28.68 3.93 -3.51
N CYS A 215 -28.42 2.67 -3.87
CA CYS A 215 -29.22 1.54 -3.40
C CYS A 215 -28.87 1.10 -1.97
N ALA A 216 -27.69 1.43 -1.44
CA ALA A 216 -27.26 1.00 -0.10
C ALA A 216 -28.09 1.66 1.00
N HIS A 217 -28.40 0.90 2.07
CA HIS A 217 -29.00 1.47 3.28
C HIS A 217 -28.00 2.37 4.01
N VAL A 218 -26.76 1.92 4.11
CA VAL A 218 -25.64 2.69 4.68
C VAL A 218 -24.53 2.75 3.64
N PHE A 219 -24.12 3.97 3.30
CA PHE A 219 -22.99 4.25 2.43
C PHE A 219 -21.79 4.73 3.25
N THR A 220 -20.63 4.12 3.07
CA THR A 220 -19.40 4.51 3.76
C THR A 220 -18.23 4.70 2.80
N THR A 221 -17.27 5.53 3.22
CA THR A 221 -15.97 5.71 2.55
C THR A 221 -14.85 5.48 3.55
N VAL A 222 -13.62 5.32 3.07
CA VAL A 222 -12.46 5.05 3.94
C VAL A 222 -11.77 6.29 4.51
N SER A 223 -12.11 7.48 4.02
CA SER A 223 -11.52 8.74 4.50
C SER A 223 -12.43 9.93 4.21
N GLN A 224 -12.16 11.04 4.91
CA GLN A 224 -12.89 12.29 4.74
C GLN A 224 -12.66 12.94 3.36
N ILE A 225 -11.46 12.78 2.78
CA ILE A 225 -11.18 13.29 1.44
C ILE A 225 -11.98 12.51 0.38
N THR A 226 -12.04 11.18 0.51
CA THR A 226 -12.88 10.33 -0.36
C THR A 226 -14.37 10.55 -0.09
N ALA A 227 -14.77 10.93 1.12
CA ALA A 227 -16.15 11.36 1.41
C ALA A 227 -16.53 12.61 0.61
N THR A 228 -15.66 13.62 0.62
CA THR A 228 -15.85 14.85 -0.16
C THR A 228 -15.93 14.53 -1.66
N GLU A 229 -15.05 13.66 -2.14
CA GLU A 229 -15.04 13.21 -3.53
C GLU A 229 -16.34 12.47 -3.92
N ALA A 230 -16.81 11.54 -3.08
CA ALA A 230 -18.01 10.77 -3.32
C ALA A 230 -19.28 11.64 -3.36
N GLU A 231 -19.36 12.67 -2.51
CA GLU A 231 -20.46 13.63 -2.54
C GLU A 231 -20.60 14.30 -3.91
N HIS A 232 -19.48 14.73 -4.50
CA HIS A 232 -19.48 15.41 -5.79
C HIS A 232 -19.62 14.43 -6.96
N MET A 233 -18.87 13.32 -6.96
CA MET A 233 -18.79 12.38 -8.09
C MET A 233 -19.95 11.36 -8.11
N LEU A 234 -20.37 10.88 -6.94
CA LEU A 234 -21.42 9.86 -6.78
C LEU A 234 -22.76 10.45 -6.36
N LYS A 235 -22.82 11.77 -6.10
CA LYS A 235 -24.04 12.53 -5.76
C LYS A 235 -24.73 12.02 -4.48
N LYS A 236 -23.96 11.50 -3.53
CA LYS A 236 -24.42 11.09 -2.19
C LYS A 236 -23.26 11.23 -1.21
N SER A 237 -23.47 11.97 -0.13
CA SER A 237 -22.52 12.07 0.97
C SER A 237 -22.55 10.77 1.79
N PRO A 238 -21.40 10.21 2.21
CA PRO A 238 -21.38 8.99 3.02
C PRO A 238 -21.98 9.23 4.41
N ASP A 239 -22.64 8.21 4.93
CA ASP A 239 -23.25 8.21 6.26
C ASP A 239 -22.18 8.11 7.35
N VAL A 240 -21.12 7.32 7.10
CA VAL A 240 -20.01 7.08 8.04
C VAL A 240 -18.69 6.98 7.27
N VAL A 241 -17.60 7.47 7.86
CA VAL A 241 -16.24 7.23 7.38
C VAL A 241 -15.62 6.09 8.17
N THR A 242 -15.21 5.02 7.48
CA THR A 242 -14.62 3.79 8.04
C THR A 242 -13.13 3.71 7.70
N PRO A 243 -12.24 4.37 8.46
CA PRO A 243 -10.80 4.34 8.23
C PRO A 243 -10.23 2.92 8.31
N ASN A 244 -9.20 2.64 7.51
CA ASN A 244 -8.63 1.30 7.49
C ASN A 244 -7.58 1.12 8.59
N GLY A 245 -7.78 0.13 9.45
CA GLY A 245 -6.81 -0.26 10.46
C GLY A 245 -5.80 -1.30 9.99
N LEU A 246 -4.87 -1.60 10.89
CA LEU A 246 -3.87 -2.65 10.77
C LEU A 246 -3.90 -3.54 12.03
N ASN A 247 -3.46 -4.79 11.90
CA ASN A 247 -3.25 -5.66 13.06
C ASN A 247 -1.85 -5.42 13.62
N ILE A 248 -1.76 -4.86 14.82
CA ILE A 248 -0.48 -4.50 15.40
C ILE A 248 -0.01 -5.62 16.32
N LYS A 249 1.09 -6.27 15.91
CA LYS A 249 1.80 -7.22 16.76
C LYS A 249 2.65 -6.44 17.74
N LYS A 250 2.15 -6.25 18.97
CA LYS A 250 2.91 -5.59 20.03
C LYS A 250 4.12 -6.44 20.42
N PHE A 251 5.31 -5.85 20.34
CA PHE A 251 6.52 -6.45 20.88
C PHE A 251 6.45 -6.50 22.40
N SER A 252 6.99 -7.56 23.01
CA SER A 252 7.02 -7.69 24.48
C SER A 252 7.91 -6.63 25.13
N ALA A 253 8.88 -6.08 24.38
CA ALA A 253 9.77 -5.01 24.83
C ALA A 253 9.71 -3.79 23.91
N MET A 254 9.34 -2.62 24.45
CA MET A 254 9.20 -1.37 23.68
C MET A 254 10.49 -0.88 23.00
N HIS A 255 11.68 -1.38 23.38
CA HIS A 255 12.94 -0.98 22.73
C HIS A 255 13.37 -1.93 21.61
N GLU A 256 12.64 -3.02 21.38
CA GLU A 256 12.97 -4.04 20.40
C GLU A 256 12.94 -3.47 18.97
N PHE A 257 11.94 -2.66 18.64
CA PHE A 257 11.85 -2.01 17.32
C PHE A 257 13.08 -1.12 17.03
N GLN A 258 13.69 -0.55 18.07
CA GLN A 258 14.88 0.28 17.93
C GLN A 258 16.14 -0.54 17.63
N ASN A 259 16.24 -1.73 18.21
CA ASN A 259 17.29 -2.69 17.89
C ASN A 259 17.13 -3.20 16.45
N LEU A 260 15.89 -3.49 16.04
CA LEU A 260 15.57 -3.88 14.67
C LEU A 260 15.95 -2.78 13.67
N HIS A 261 15.64 -1.51 13.97
CA HIS A 261 16.10 -0.38 13.14
C HIS A 261 17.62 -0.39 12.95
N SER A 262 18.39 -0.55 14.03
CA SER A 262 19.86 -0.59 13.92
C SER A 262 20.36 -1.79 13.10
N MET A 263 19.74 -2.96 13.26
CA MET A 263 20.10 -4.19 12.55
C MET A 263 19.83 -4.06 11.05
N TYR A 264 18.64 -3.61 10.67
CA TYR A 264 18.24 -3.46 9.27
C TYR A 264 18.92 -2.27 8.59
N LYS A 265 19.17 -1.18 9.33
CA LYS A 265 20.00 -0.07 8.85
C LYS A 265 21.39 -0.57 8.45
N ALA A 266 22.00 -1.46 9.22
CA ALA A 266 23.31 -2.03 8.88
C ALA A 266 23.26 -2.86 7.58
N ARG A 267 22.19 -3.64 7.36
CA ARG A 267 21.98 -4.37 6.10
C ARG A 267 21.81 -3.43 4.89
N ILE A 268 21.09 -2.33 5.05
CA ILE A 268 20.99 -1.29 4.00
C ILE A 268 22.35 -0.64 3.75
N GLN A 269 23.11 -0.32 4.80
CA GLN A 269 24.47 0.22 4.66
C GLN A 269 25.39 -0.75 3.90
N GLU A 270 25.28 -2.06 4.10
CA GLU A 270 26.01 -3.05 3.30
C GLU A 270 25.66 -2.96 1.82
N PHE A 271 24.37 -2.85 1.48
CA PHE A 271 23.95 -2.62 0.10
C PHE A 271 24.57 -1.33 -0.46
N ILE A 272 24.53 -0.22 0.29
CA ILE A 272 25.10 1.07 -0.13
C ILE A 272 26.61 0.99 -0.37
N ARG A 273 27.36 0.29 0.49
CA ARG A 273 28.81 0.07 0.28
C ARG A 273 29.09 -0.63 -1.06
N GLY A 274 28.25 -1.60 -1.41
CA GLY A 274 28.35 -2.31 -2.70
C GLY A 274 27.86 -1.50 -3.89
N HIS A 275 26.84 -0.65 -3.72
CA HIS A 275 26.28 0.19 -4.80
C HIS A 275 27.19 1.38 -5.15
N PHE A 276 27.75 2.02 -4.13
CA PHE A 276 28.66 3.18 -4.24
C PHE A 276 30.14 2.77 -4.21
N TYR A 277 30.48 1.55 -4.60
CA TYR A 277 31.87 1.10 -4.62
C TYR A 277 32.75 2.03 -5.49
N GLY A 278 33.94 2.38 -4.99
CA GLY A 278 34.84 3.36 -5.62
C GLY A 278 34.38 4.83 -5.51
N HIS A 279 33.18 5.09 -4.98
CA HIS A 279 32.57 6.42 -4.83
C HIS A 279 31.99 6.64 -3.43
N LEU A 280 32.44 5.87 -2.43
CA LEU A 280 32.03 6.01 -1.04
C LEU A 280 32.85 7.12 -0.36
N ASP A 281 32.53 8.37 -0.70
CA ASP A 281 33.19 9.59 -0.22
C ASP A 281 32.43 10.31 0.91
N PHE A 282 31.48 9.61 1.53
CA PHE A 282 30.62 10.11 2.60
C PHE A 282 30.52 9.13 3.77
N ASP A 283 30.26 9.67 4.96
CA ASP A 283 30.14 8.89 6.19
C ASP A 283 28.74 8.25 6.31
N LEU A 284 28.70 6.93 6.44
CA LEU A 284 27.46 6.14 6.58
C LEU A 284 26.77 6.36 7.93
N ASP A 285 27.47 6.82 8.97
CA ASP A 285 26.86 7.15 10.27
C ASP A 285 26.10 8.49 10.22
N LYS A 286 26.56 9.42 9.38
CA LYS A 286 25.89 10.68 9.04
C LYS A 286 24.96 10.57 7.82
N THR A 287 24.77 9.36 7.29
CA THR A 287 23.85 9.13 6.17
C THR A 287 22.43 8.81 6.67
N LEU A 288 21.45 9.49 6.08
CA LEU A 288 20.02 9.25 6.28
C LEU A 288 19.42 8.52 5.07
N PHE A 289 18.46 7.64 5.34
CA PHE A 289 17.78 6.82 4.35
C PHE A 289 16.32 7.26 4.25
N PHE A 290 15.96 7.87 3.13
CA PHE A 290 14.59 8.20 2.82
C PHE A 290 14.06 7.22 1.77
N PHE A 291 12.76 6.99 1.76
CA PHE A 291 12.18 6.15 0.73
C PHE A 291 10.76 6.57 0.37
N ILE A 292 10.40 6.27 -0.87
CA ILE A 292 9.02 6.24 -1.35
C ILE A 292 8.75 4.83 -1.89
N ALA A 293 7.60 4.27 -1.55
CA ALA A 293 7.22 2.93 -1.95
C ALA A 293 5.75 2.87 -2.35
N GLY A 294 5.43 2.00 -3.30
CA GLY A 294 4.05 1.75 -3.70
C GLY A 294 3.92 1.32 -5.16
N ARG A 295 2.68 1.33 -5.65
CA ARG A 295 2.41 1.13 -7.07
C ARG A 295 3.11 2.23 -7.88
N TYR A 296 3.52 1.88 -9.10
CA TYR A 296 4.12 2.82 -10.03
C TYR A 296 3.05 3.77 -10.59
N GLU A 297 2.72 4.82 -9.83
CA GLU A 297 1.79 5.89 -10.19
C GLU A 297 2.49 7.24 -9.97
N PHE A 298 3.19 7.74 -11.00
CA PHE A 298 4.14 8.86 -10.91
C PHE A 298 3.56 10.12 -10.24
N SER A 299 2.42 10.62 -10.74
CA SER A 299 1.76 11.82 -10.20
C SER A 299 0.91 11.51 -8.95
N ASN A 300 0.13 10.42 -8.95
CA ASN A 300 -0.77 10.12 -7.83
C ASN A 300 -0.03 9.84 -6.53
N LYS A 301 1.11 9.14 -6.59
CA LYS A 301 1.98 8.91 -5.42
C LYS A 301 2.93 10.08 -5.13
N GLY A 302 2.94 11.11 -5.97
CA GLY A 302 3.74 12.31 -5.76
C GLY A 302 5.24 12.13 -6.02
N ALA A 303 5.64 11.14 -6.83
CA ALA A 303 7.05 10.91 -7.14
C ALA A 303 7.67 12.11 -7.88
N ASP A 304 6.85 12.80 -8.68
CA ASP A 304 7.15 14.07 -9.34
C ASP A 304 7.56 15.17 -8.35
N MET A 305 6.70 15.47 -7.36
CA MET A 305 6.94 16.49 -6.35
C MET A 305 8.10 16.09 -5.43
N PHE A 306 8.23 14.79 -5.13
CA PHE A 306 9.32 14.31 -4.32
C PHE A 306 10.67 14.55 -5.00
N LEU A 307 10.82 14.19 -6.28
CA LEU A 307 12.07 14.41 -7.03
C LEU A 307 12.44 15.89 -7.11
N GLU A 308 11.48 16.77 -7.31
CA GLU A 308 11.70 18.23 -7.32
C GLU A 308 12.16 18.73 -5.93
N ALA A 309 11.51 18.28 -4.86
CA ALA A 309 11.92 18.62 -3.50
C ALA A 309 13.33 18.11 -3.15
N LEU A 310 13.74 16.95 -3.69
CA LEU A 310 15.10 16.43 -3.52
C LEU A 310 16.15 17.28 -4.22
N SER A 311 15.83 17.84 -5.39
CA SER A 311 16.72 18.79 -6.08
C SER A 311 16.96 20.04 -5.23
N ARG A 312 15.88 20.61 -4.68
CA ARG A 312 15.94 21.78 -3.77
C ARG A 312 16.68 21.44 -2.48
N LEU A 313 16.44 20.27 -1.91
CA LEU A 313 17.16 19.77 -0.74
C LEU A 313 18.66 19.62 -1.01
N ASN A 314 19.05 19.06 -2.16
CA ASN A 314 20.45 18.93 -2.56
C ASN A 314 21.13 20.30 -2.63
N PHE A 315 20.46 21.29 -3.22
CA PHE A 315 20.95 22.67 -3.26
C PHE A 315 21.15 23.24 -1.85
N LEU A 316 20.15 23.14 -0.97
CA LEU A 316 20.23 23.64 0.41
C LEU A 316 21.37 22.98 1.20
N LEU A 317 21.50 21.66 1.16
CA LEU A 317 22.56 20.93 1.86
C LEU A 317 23.96 21.32 1.36
N ARG A 318 24.10 21.60 0.05
CA ARG A 318 25.36 22.07 -0.55
C ARG A 318 25.69 23.50 -0.13
N VAL A 319 24.72 24.43 -0.17
CA VAL A 319 24.90 25.84 0.21
C VAL A 319 25.28 25.95 1.69
N HIS A 320 24.59 25.22 2.55
CA HIS A 320 24.89 25.19 3.99
C HIS A 320 26.09 24.32 4.35
N LYS A 321 26.74 23.67 3.36
CA LYS A 321 27.92 22.81 3.54
C LYS A 321 27.74 21.76 4.64
N THR A 322 26.56 21.15 4.71
CA THR A 322 26.29 20.12 5.73
C THR A 322 27.08 18.84 5.44
N ASP A 323 27.49 18.15 6.51
CA ASP A 323 28.13 16.83 6.42
C ASP A 323 27.14 15.68 6.20
N VAL A 324 25.84 15.94 6.34
CA VAL A 324 24.78 14.95 6.19
C VAL A 324 24.64 14.56 4.72
N THR A 325 24.55 13.25 4.48
CA THR A 325 24.24 12.69 3.16
C THR A 325 22.87 12.03 3.24
N VAL A 326 22.03 12.25 2.22
CA VAL A 326 20.71 11.64 2.14
C VAL A 326 20.72 10.67 0.97
N ILE A 327 20.34 9.41 1.21
CA ILE A 327 20.13 8.43 0.14
C ILE A 327 18.66 8.11 0.08
N VAL A 328 18.09 8.26 -1.11
CA VAL A 328 16.66 8.13 -1.36
C VAL A 328 16.38 6.92 -2.23
N PHE A 329 15.50 6.05 -1.75
CA PHE A 329 15.04 4.87 -2.46
C PHE A 329 13.66 5.09 -3.08
N PHE A 330 13.52 4.76 -4.35
CA PHE A 330 12.24 4.65 -5.03
C PHE A 330 11.93 3.17 -5.25
N ILE A 331 11.02 2.62 -4.43
CA ILE A 331 10.58 1.22 -4.51
C ILE A 331 9.24 1.19 -5.25
N MET A 332 9.29 1.20 -6.58
CA MET A 332 8.10 1.27 -7.45
C MET A 332 8.23 0.24 -8.59
N PRO A 333 7.49 -0.87 -8.55
CA PRO A 333 7.62 -1.94 -9.52
C PRO A 333 7.37 -1.48 -10.96
N ALA A 334 8.33 -1.71 -11.86
CA ALA A 334 8.24 -1.37 -13.27
C ALA A 334 8.57 -2.59 -14.15
N LYS A 335 8.42 -2.44 -15.46
CA LYS A 335 8.83 -3.49 -16.41
C LYS A 335 10.34 -3.45 -16.61
N THR A 336 11.02 -4.53 -16.26
CA THR A 336 12.50 -4.62 -16.28
C THR A 336 13.02 -5.92 -16.87
N ASN A 337 14.26 -5.89 -17.36
CA ASN A 337 15.05 -7.03 -17.82
C ASN A 337 16.21 -7.30 -16.83
N ASN A 338 15.93 -8.03 -15.75
CA ASN A 338 16.89 -8.42 -14.71
C ASN A 338 17.68 -7.23 -14.09
N PHE A 339 18.56 -7.55 -13.13
CA PHE A 339 19.46 -6.59 -12.51
C PHE A 339 20.51 -6.06 -13.48
N ASN A 340 20.98 -4.84 -13.26
CA ASN A 340 22.12 -4.32 -14.00
C ASN A 340 23.41 -5.07 -13.59
N VAL A 341 24.32 -5.25 -14.54
CA VAL A 341 25.59 -5.95 -14.30
C VAL A 341 26.45 -5.19 -13.29
N GLU A 342 26.38 -3.86 -13.31
CA GLU A 342 27.19 -2.99 -12.45
C GLU A 342 26.84 -3.13 -10.96
N THR A 343 25.55 -3.18 -10.59
CA THR A 343 25.17 -3.33 -9.16
C THR A 343 25.49 -4.74 -8.67
N LEU A 344 25.28 -5.77 -9.48
CA LEU A 344 25.67 -7.15 -9.13
C LEU A 344 27.18 -7.27 -8.91
N LYS A 345 27.98 -6.68 -9.81
CA LYS A 345 29.43 -6.63 -9.67
C LYS A 345 29.85 -5.93 -8.38
N GLY A 346 29.24 -4.78 -8.07
CA GLY A 346 29.50 -4.03 -6.85
C GLY A 346 29.26 -4.85 -5.58
N GLN A 347 28.14 -5.58 -5.52
CA GLN A 347 27.85 -6.47 -4.38
C GLN A 347 28.82 -7.66 -4.29
N ALA A 348 29.23 -8.25 -5.41
CA ALA A 348 30.20 -9.34 -5.44
C ALA A 348 31.58 -8.89 -4.91
N VAL A 349 32.07 -7.74 -5.36
CA VAL A 349 33.35 -7.17 -4.91
C VAL A 349 33.33 -6.86 -3.42
N ARG A 350 32.24 -6.26 -2.92
CA ARG A 350 32.04 -6.02 -1.48
C ARG A 350 32.10 -7.32 -0.67
N LYS A 351 31.41 -8.37 -1.13
CA LYS A 351 31.35 -9.66 -0.43
C LYS A 351 32.74 -10.31 -0.33
N GLN A 352 33.56 -10.20 -1.38
CA GLN A 352 34.96 -10.65 -1.36
C GLN A 352 35.79 -9.88 -0.32
N LEU A 353 35.67 -8.54 -0.28
CA LEU A 353 36.36 -7.70 0.70
C LEU A 353 35.95 -8.01 2.15
N CYS A 354 34.66 -8.23 2.40
CA CYS A 354 34.16 -8.57 3.73
C CYS A 354 34.71 -9.91 4.24
N ASN A 355 34.89 -10.90 3.34
CA ASN A 355 35.43 -12.21 3.72
C ASN A 355 36.90 -12.11 4.16
N LEU A 356 37.69 -11.24 3.53
CA LEU A 356 39.09 -10.98 3.93
C LEU A 356 39.18 -10.41 5.35
N VAL A 357 38.33 -9.44 5.68
CA VAL A 357 38.30 -8.84 7.03
C VAL A 357 37.95 -9.88 8.10
N LYS A 358 37.03 -10.81 7.80
CA LYS A 358 36.67 -11.89 8.73
C LYS A 358 37.85 -12.81 9.04
N LEU A 359 38.70 -13.10 8.06
CA LEU A 359 39.92 -13.90 8.28
C LEU A 359 40.85 -13.22 9.30
N VAL A 360 41.06 -11.91 9.15
CA VAL A 360 41.86 -11.12 10.09
C VAL A 360 41.30 -11.19 11.51
N VAL A 361 39.97 -11.05 11.68
CA VAL A 361 39.33 -11.18 13.00
C VAL A 361 39.55 -12.57 13.61
N CYS A 362 39.47 -13.64 12.82
CA CYS A 362 39.75 -14.99 13.29
C CYS A 362 41.20 -15.18 13.80
N PHE A 363 42.18 -14.46 13.21
CA PHE A 363 43.55 -14.46 13.72
C PHE A 363 43.67 -13.74 15.07
N LEU A 364 42.97 -12.61 15.24
CA LEU A 364 42.99 -11.83 16.50
C LEU A 364 42.37 -12.58 17.69
N CYS A 365 41.39 -13.46 17.43
CA CYS A 365 40.74 -14.26 18.48
C CYS A 365 41.64 -15.35 19.09
N ARG A 366 42.87 -15.53 18.61
CA ARG A 366 43.81 -16.55 19.12
C ARG A 366 44.50 -16.15 20.44
N GLY A 367 44.33 -14.91 20.90
CA GLY A 367 44.83 -14.46 22.21
C GLY A 367 46.34 -14.17 22.27
N GLU A 368 47.06 -14.32 21.17
CA GLU A 368 48.46 -13.90 21.03
C GLU A 368 48.51 -12.51 20.38
N ILE A 369 49.46 -11.66 20.81
CA ILE A 369 49.72 -10.38 20.12
C ILE A 369 50.27 -10.73 18.75
N PRO A 370 49.51 -10.52 17.67
CA PRO A 370 49.93 -11.00 16.37
C PRO A 370 50.87 -9.99 15.72
N ASP A 371 51.97 -10.48 15.17
CA ASP A 371 52.89 -9.68 14.38
C ASP A 371 52.20 -9.24 13.07
N LEU A 372 52.23 -7.95 12.74
CA LEU A 372 51.54 -7.39 11.57
C LEU A 372 51.93 -8.10 10.26
N ASN A 373 53.17 -8.60 10.18
CA ASN A 373 53.69 -9.35 9.04
C ASN A 373 53.19 -10.81 8.96
N LYS A 374 52.60 -11.34 10.04
CA LYS A 374 52.00 -12.69 10.10
C LYS A 374 50.48 -12.69 9.95
N ILE A 375 49.83 -11.52 10.07
CA ILE A 375 48.37 -11.36 9.94
C ILE A 375 47.97 -11.23 8.48
N LEU A 376 48.81 -10.57 7.67
CA LEU A 376 48.56 -10.30 6.26
C LEU A 376 49.75 -10.81 5.45
N ASP A 377 49.58 -11.98 4.85
CA ASP A 377 50.61 -12.53 3.96
C ASP A 377 50.69 -11.72 2.66
N ARG A 378 51.79 -11.89 1.91
CA ARG A 378 51.93 -11.24 0.59
C ARG A 378 50.79 -11.61 -0.36
N ASP A 379 50.24 -12.81 -0.22
CA ASP A 379 49.10 -13.27 -1.01
C ASP A 379 47.83 -12.52 -0.63
N ASP A 380 47.56 -12.30 0.67
CA ASP A 380 46.42 -11.50 1.14
C ASP A 380 46.52 -10.05 0.68
N ILE A 381 47.71 -9.45 0.75
CA ILE A 381 47.95 -8.09 0.23
C ILE A 381 47.72 -8.04 -1.28
N SER A 382 48.10 -9.08 -2.01
CA SER A 382 47.89 -9.16 -3.46
C SER A 382 46.40 -9.32 -3.80
N ILE A 383 45.66 -10.11 -3.02
CA ILE A 383 44.20 -10.27 -3.14
C ILE A 383 43.50 -8.95 -2.81
N MET A 384 43.90 -8.27 -1.72
CA MET A 384 43.37 -6.95 -1.37
C MET A 384 43.66 -5.92 -2.46
N LYS A 385 44.88 -5.87 -2.99
CA LYS A 385 45.22 -5.00 -4.13
C LYS A 385 44.35 -5.31 -5.35
N ARG A 386 44.16 -6.60 -5.69
CA ARG A 386 43.28 -7.03 -6.78
C ARG A 386 41.84 -6.61 -6.56
N ALA A 387 41.33 -6.73 -5.33
CA ALA A 387 40.00 -6.28 -4.97
C ALA A 387 39.88 -4.74 -5.03
N ILE A 388 40.89 -3.99 -4.61
CA ILE A 388 40.91 -2.53 -4.75
C ILE A 388 40.93 -2.13 -6.23
N PHE A 389 41.75 -2.78 -7.07
CA PHE A 389 41.75 -2.54 -8.51
C PHE A 389 40.39 -2.87 -9.15
N SER A 390 39.68 -3.89 -8.67
CA SER A 390 38.32 -4.17 -9.15
C SER A 390 37.26 -3.18 -8.66
N THR A 391 37.52 -2.46 -7.56
CA THR A 391 36.67 -1.36 -7.08
C THR A 391 36.88 -0.03 -7.81
N GLN A 392 37.99 0.15 -8.53
CA GLN A 392 38.23 1.38 -9.28
C GLN A 392 37.25 1.46 -10.45
N ARG A 393 36.31 2.40 -10.36
CA ARG A 393 35.23 2.59 -11.32
C ARG A 393 35.36 3.96 -11.98
N HIS A 394 35.23 4.00 -13.30
CA HIS A 394 35.21 5.25 -14.07
C HIS A 394 33.80 5.83 -14.28
N SER A 395 32.75 5.01 -14.20
CA SER A 395 31.35 5.45 -14.23
C SER A 395 30.84 5.85 -12.84
N LEU A 396 29.86 6.76 -12.81
CA LEU A 396 29.16 7.16 -11.58
C LEU A 396 28.26 6.02 -11.06
N PRO A 397 27.93 5.99 -9.76
CA PRO A 397 26.98 5.03 -9.21
C PRO A 397 25.61 5.11 -9.93
N PRO A 398 25.06 3.99 -10.41
CA PRO A 398 23.87 4.02 -11.23
C PRO A 398 22.66 4.49 -10.41
N VAL A 399 21.77 5.23 -11.06
CA VAL A 399 20.53 5.70 -10.44
C VAL A 399 19.46 4.61 -10.36
N THR A 400 19.56 3.55 -11.16
CA THR A 400 18.65 2.39 -11.16
C THR A 400 19.41 1.10 -10.92
N THR A 401 18.80 0.13 -10.23
CA THR A 401 19.39 -1.19 -9.98
C THR A 401 19.08 -2.22 -11.07
N HIS A 402 18.14 -1.94 -11.98
CA HIS A 402 17.66 -2.86 -13.01
C HIS A 402 17.81 -2.27 -14.41
N ASN A 403 17.80 -3.13 -15.43
CA ASN A 403 17.69 -2.66 -16.82
C ASN A 403 16.21 -2.44 -17.13
N MET A 404 15.80 -1.18 -17.29
CA MET A 404 14.42 -0.83 -17.63
C MET A 404 14.12 -1.25 -19.08
N ILE A 405 12.91 -1.75 -19.35
CA ILE A 405 12.50 -2.07 -20.73
C ILE A 405 12.34 -0.78 -21.55
N ASP A 406 11.74 0.25 -20.94
CA ASP A 406 11.54 1.56 -21.56
C ASP A 406 12.22 2.66 -20.73
N ASP A 407 13.55 2.63 -20.72
CA ASP A 407 14.41 3.56 -19.97
C ASP A 407 14.22 5.03 -20.40
N SER A 408 13.95 5.26 -21.69
CA SER A 408 13.85 6.59 -22.29
C SER A 408 12.54 7.30 -22.00
N ASN A 409 11.43 6.57 -21.83
CA ASN A 409 10.12 7.16 -21.51
C ASN A 409 9.76 7.03 -20.03
N ASP A 410 10.58 6.35 -19.21
CA ASP A 410 10.33 6.22 -17.78
C ASP A 410 10.29 7.61 -17.10
N PRO A 411 9.17 7.97 -16.43
CA PRO A 411 8.96 9.32 -15.91
C PRO A 411 9.87 9.65 -14.73
N ILE A 412 10.22 8.67 -13.87
CA ILE A 412 11.13 8.88 -12.75
C ILE A 412 12.54 9.13 -13.29
N LEU A 413 13.04 8.28 -14.18
CA LEU A 413 14.37 8.42 -14.77
C LEU A 413 14.50 9.69 -15.61
N ASN A 414 13.48 10.04 -16.40
CA ASN A 414 13.47 11.30 -17.14
C ASN A 414 13.52 12.51 -16.23
N THR A 415 12.78 12.47 -15.12
CA THR A 415 12.81 13.55 -14.14
C THR A 415 14.18 13.64 -13.46
N ILE A 416 14.79 12.51 -13.08
CA ILE A 416 16.16 12.46 -12.54
C ILE A 416 17.17 13.06 -13.53
N ARG A 417 17.07 12.71 -14.83
CA ARG A 417 17.90 13.29 -15.89
C ARG A 417 17.70 14.80 -16.01
N ARG A 418 16.45 15.26 -15.96
CA ARG A 418 16.07 16.68 -16.05
C ARG A 418 16.65 17.50 -14.89
N ILE A 419 16.57 17.00 -13.66
CA ILE A 419 17.06 17.71 -12.46
C ILE A 419 18.56 17.53 -12.21
N GLY A 420 19.22 16.60 -12.91
CA GLY A 420 20.66 16.40 -12.85
C GLY A 420 21.18 15.63 -11.63
N LEU A 421 20.33 14.86 -10.94
CA LEU A 421 20.73 14.05 -9.76
C LEU A 421 21.34 12.70 -10.19
N PHE A 422 22.59 12.73 -10.68
CA PHE A 422 23.30 11.56 -11.19
C PHE A 422 24.22 10.87 -10.16
N ASN A 423 23.98 11.08 -8.87
CA ASN A 423 24.83 10.56 -7.79
C ASN A 423 26.29 11.06 -7.88
N ASN A 424 26.52 12.30 -8.30
CA ASN A 424 27.87 12.87 -8.35
C ASN A 424 28.46 12.98 -6.95
N ARG A 425 29.80 13.02 -6.84
CA ARG A 425 30.50 13.22 -5.55
C ARG A 425 30.07 14.48 -4.80
N THR A 426 29.77 15.54 -5.55
CA THR A 426 29.31 16.83 -4.98
C THR A 426 27.85 16.82 -4.52
N ASP A 427 27.04 15.85 -4.96
CA ASP A 427 25.64 15.76 -4.55
C ASP A 427 25.55 15.27 -3.11
N ARG A 428 24.82 15.99 -2.25
CA ARG A 428 24.50 15.57 -0.88
C ARG A 428 23.29 14.66 -0.81
N VAL A 429 22.45 14.69 -1.84
CA VAL A 429 21.33 13.77 -2.02
C VAL A 429 21.66 12.78 -3.13
N LYS A 430 21.55 11.49 -2.84
CA LYS A 430 21.74 10.38 -3.79
C LYS A 430 20.40 9.68 -4.02
N VAL A 431 20.18 9.17 -5.22
CA VAL A 431 18.92 8.52 -5.63
C VAL A 431 19.19 7.10 -6.13
N ILE A 432 18.34 6.17 -5.71
CA ILE A 432 18.33 4.78 -6.13
C ILE A 432 16.89 4.38 -6.46
N LEU A 433 16.61 4.13 -7.74
CA LEU A 433 15.40 3.50 -8.23
C LEU A 433 15.58 1.98 -8.18
N HIS A 434 14.74 1.34 -7.38
CA HIS A 434 14.61 -0.11 -7.29
C HIS A 434 13.24 -0.51 -7.84
N PRO A 435 13.14 -0.77 -9.16
CA PRO A 435 11.87 -0.99 -9.86
C PRO A 435 11.29 -2.41 -9.68
N GLU A 436 11.44 -3.01 -8.50
CA GLU A 436 10.92 -4.34 -8.15
C GLU A 436 10.41 -4.31 -6.70
N PHE A 437 9.53 -5.25 -6.34
CA PHE A 437 9.20 -5.47 -4.94
C PHE A 437 10.40 -6.04 -4.19
N LEU A 438 10.56 -5.60 -2.94
CA LEU A 438 11.62 -6.09 -2.08
C LEU A 438 11.35 -7.53 -1.65
N SER A 439 12.40 -8.33 -1.64
CA SER A 439 12.37 -9.73 -1.23
C SER A 439 13.69 -10.10 -0.54
N SER A 440 13.59 -10.83 0.57
CA SER A 440 14.72 -11.43 1.26
C SER A 440 15.58 -12.36 0.39
N THR A 441 15.02 -12.88 -0.72
CA THR A 441 15.76 -13.71 -1.70
C THR A 441 16.54 -12.89 -2.74
N SER A 442 16.36 -11.56 -2.78
CA SER A 442 17.04 -10.71 -3.75
C SER A 442 18.57 -10.75 -3.57
N PRO A 443 19.35 -10.94 -4.65
CA PRO A 443 20.82 -10.95 -4.56
C PRO A 443 21.41 -9.57 -4.27
N LEU A 444 20.64 -8.49 -4.48
CA LEU A 444 21.09 -7.12 -4.26
C LEU A 444 20.80 -6.64 -2.84
N LEU A 445 19.53 -6.67 -2.47
CA LEU A 445 19.04 -6.17 -1.19
C LEU A 445 18.17 -7.26 -0.55
N PRO A 446 18.78 -8.21 0.19
CA PRO A 446 18.09 -9.33 0.81
C PRO A 446 17.35 -8.87 2.07
N LEU A 447 16.28 -8.09 1.85
CA LEU A 447 15.39 -7.56 2.86
C LEU A 447 13.96 -7.70 2.35
N ASP A 448 13.06 -8.16 3.22
CA ASP A 448 11.64 -7.99 2.97
C ASP A 448 11.24 -6.53 3.17
N TYR A 449 10.09 -6.13 2.61
CA TYR A 449 9.64 -4.74 2.64
C TYR A 449 9.59 -4.16 4.07
N GLU A 450 9.04 -4.88 5.05
CA GLU A 450 8.97 -4.39 6.42
C GLU A 450 10.35 -4.22 7.07
N GLU A 451 11.30 -5.11 6.73
CA GLU A 451 12.68 -5.03 7.22
C GLU A 451 13.37 -3.78 6.68
N PHE A 452 13.17 -3.50 5.38
CA PHE A 452 13.68 -2.31 4.72
C PHE A 452 13.10 -1.02 5.32
N VAL A 453 11.78 -0.96 5.54
CA VAL A 453 11.12 0.20 6.16
C VAL A 453 11.74 0.48 7.54
N ARG A 454 11.86 -0.55 8.40
CA ARG A 454 12.49 -0.43 9.72
C ARG A 454 13.94 0.08 9.66
N GLY A 455 14.69 -0.30 8.62
CA GLY A 455 16.07 0.18 8.41
C GLY A 455 16.17 1.63 7.92
N CYS A 456 15.09 2.19 7.37
CA CYS A 456 15.04 3.57 6.90
C CYS A 456 14.88 4.59 8.03
N HIS A 457 15.03 5.87 7.71
CA HIS A 457 14.90 6.98 8.67
C HIS A 457 13.61 7.77 8.49
N LEU A 458 13.13 7.91 7.24
CA LEU A 458 11.92 8.67 6.91
C LEU A 458 11.24 8.06 5.67
N GLY A 459 9.95 7.78 5.77
CA GLY A 459 9.10 7.50 4.60
C GLY A 459 8.56 8.81 4.01
N VAL A 460 8.57 8.98 2.70
CA VAL A 460 8.13 10.22 2.05
C VAL A 460 7.08 9.89 1.00
N PHE A 461 5.81 10.16 1.32
CA PHE A 461 4.64 9.81 0.52
C PHE A 461 3.79 11.05 0.22
N PRO A 462 4.29 11.98 -0.62
CA PRO A 462 3.59 13.22 -0.92
C PRO A 462 2.45 13.02 -1.92
N SER A 463 1.57 12.06 -1.67
CA SER A 463 0.51 11.62 -2.57
C SER A 463 -0.46 12.74 -2.96
N TYR A 464 -0.88 12.76 -4.22
CA TYR A 464 -1.97 13.60 -4.72
C TYR A 464 -3.32 12.87 -4.67
N TYR A 465 -3.36 11.60 -5.07
CA TYR A 465 -4.56 10.77 -4.99
C TYR A 465 -4.27 9.49 -4.20
N GLU A 466 -4.70 9.48 -2.94
CA GLU A 466 -4.51 8.35 -2.04
C GLU A 466 -5.70 8.24 -1.09
N PRO A 467 -6.69 7.39 -1.43
CA PRO A 467 -7.93 7.30 -0.65
C PRO A 467 -7.74 6.95 0.82
N TRP A 468 -6.73 6.14 1.14
CA TRP A 468 -6.30 5.86 2.51
C TRP A 468 -4.82 6.15 2.71
N GLY A 469 -3.92 5.24 2.31
CA GLY A 469 -2.49 5.39 2.52
C GLY A 469 -1.94 4.37 3.52
N TYR A 470 -1.82 3.11 3.08
CA TYR A 470 -1.23 2.05 3.89
C TYR A 470 0.23 2.26 4.18
N THR A 471 0.99 2.73 3.20
CA THR A 471 2.44 2.90 3.31
C THR A 471 2.84 3.84 4.47
N PRO A 472 2.26 5.05 4.64
CA PRO A 472 2.52 5.86 5.83
C PRO A 472 1.95 5.27 7.14
N ALA A 473 0.83 4.55 7.09
CA ALA A 473 0.28 3.86 8.26
C ALA A 473 1.21 2.75 8.76
N GLU A 474 1.71 1.91 7.85
CA GLU A 474 2.71 0.86 8.12
C GLU A 474 4.01 1.45 8.67
N CYS A 475 4.48 2.58 8.11
CA CYS A 475 5.65 3.28 8.64
C CYS A 475 5.43 3.68 10.11
N THR A 476 4.26 4.22 10.41
CA THR A 476 3.90 4.65 11.76
C THR A 476 3.86 3.48 12.74
N VAL A 477 3.25 2.35 12.32
CA VAL A 477 3.23 1.09 13.09
C VAL A 477 4.65 0.55 13.34
N MET A 478 5.57 0.74 12.39
CA MET A 478 6.98 0.34 12.54
C MET A 478 7.84 1.37 13.28
N GLY A 479 7.27 2.47 13.77
CA GLY A 479 7.98 3.53 14.48
C GLY A 479 8.89 4.38 13.58
N ILE A 480 8.60 4.43 12.28
CA ILE A 480 9.34 5.22 11.28
C ILE A 480 8.54 6.47 10.93
N PRO A 481 9.08 7.69 11.17
CA PRO A 481 8.46 8.94 10.77
C PRO A 481 8.10 8.93 9.28
N SER A 482 7.01 9.61 8.93
CA SER A 482 6.56 9.68 7.56
C SER A 482 6.08 11.07 7.18
N VAL A 483 6.28 11.42 5.90
CA VAL A 483 5.67 12.58 5.26
C VAL A 483 4.48 12.11 4.45
N THR A 484 3.33 12.75 4.64
CA THR A 484 2.07 12.51 3.93
C THR A 484 1.46 13.85 3.50
N THR A 485 0.23 13.85 2.99
CA THR A 485 -0.45 15.05 2.50
C THR A 485 -1.86 15.15 3.07
N ASN A 486 -2.41 16.36 3.09
CA ASN A 486 -3.83 16.60 3.40
C ASN A 486 -4.79 16.21 2.26
N LEU A 487 -4.29 15.50 1.23
CA LEU A 487 -5.07 14.83 0.18
C LEU A 487 -4.99 13.30 0.30
N SER A 488 -4.19 12.79 1.25
CA SER A 488 -4.15 11.37 1.60
C SER A 488 -5.12 11.11 2.75
N GLY A 489 -5.87 10.01 2.70
CA GLY A 489 -6.84 9.66 3.74
C GLY A 489 -6.19 9.53 5.13
N PHE A 490 -4.98 8.96 5.19
CA PHE A 490 -4.16 8.83 6.38
C PHE A 490 -3.75 10.19 6.94
N GLY A 491 -3.35 11.12 6.06
CA GLY A 491 -3.00 12.48 6.44
C GLY A 491 -4.19 13.24 7.04
N CYS A 492 -5.36 13.14 6.40
CA CYS A 492 -6.60 13.73 6.93
C CYS A 492 -6.94 13.14 8.31
N PHE A 493 -6.89 11.81 8.44
CA PHE A 493 -7.16 11.12 9.71
C PHE A 493 -6.21 11.59 10.83
N MET A 494 -4.90 11.66 10.56
CA MET A 494 -3.91 12.10 11.55
C MET A 494 -4.09 13.57 11.93
N GLN A 495 -4.44 14.43 10.97
CA GLN A 495 -4.68 15.85 11.21
C GLN A 495 -5.89 16.08 12.14
N GLU A 496 -6.92 15.25 12.04
CA GLU A 496 -8.12 15.33 12.90
C GLU A 496 -7.88 14.77 14.31
N HIS A 497 -7.09 13.69 14.43
CA HIS A 497 -6.95 12.94 15.68
C HIS A 497 -5.73 13.35 16.51
N VAL A 498 -4.75 14.05 15.92
CA VAL A 498 -3.50 14.45 16.59
C VAL A 498 -3.31 15.96 16.50
N ALA A 499 -3.25 16.63 17.65
CA ALA A 499 -3.15 18.09 17.72
C ALA A 499 -1.81 18.65 17.16
N ASP A 500 -0.71 17.92 17.32
CA ASP A 500 0.61 18.28 16.77
C ASP A 500 1.25 17.04 16.11
N PRO A 501 0.88 16.72 14.85
CA PRO A 501 1.39 15.53 14.15
C PRO A 501 2.92 15.56 13.95
N GLU A 502 3.51 16.74 13.76
CA GLU A 502 4.94 16.91 13.47
C GLU A 502 5.82 16.46 14.64
N ALA A 503 5.42 16.81 15.87
CA ALA A 503 6.11 16.38 17.08
C ALA A 503 6.12 14.85 17.29
N TYR A 504 5.18 14.13 16.66
CA TYR A 504 5.09 12.68 16.64
C TYR A 504 5.68 12.04 15.37
N GLY A 505 6.29 12.84 14.49
CA GLY A 505 6.96 12.34 13.27
C GLY A 505 6.02 12.09 12.10
N ILE A 506 4.82 12.69 12.11
CA ILE A 506 3.89 12.71 10.98
C ILE A 506 3.93 14.12 10.38
N TYR A 507 4.59 14.27 9.23
CA TYR A 507 4.68 15.54 8.53
C TYR A 507 3.59 15.60 7.46
N ILE A 508 2.69 16.58 7.53
CA ILE A 508 1.56 16.71 6.60
C ILE A 508 1.81 17.90 5.68
N VAL A 509 2.09 17.63 4.42
CA VAL A 509 2.23 18.66 3.38
C VAL A 509 0.85 19.11 2.94
N ASP A 510 0.66 20.43 2.89
CA ASP A 510 -0.56 21.02 2.36
C ASP A 510 -0.48 21.07 0.84
N ARG A 511 -1.16 20.13 0.18
CA ARG A 511 -1.32 20.05 -1.27
C ARG A 511 -2.72 20.47 -1.75
N ARG A 512 -3.62 20.81 -0.82
CA ARG A 512 -5.01 21.18 -1.13
C ARG A 512 -5.17 22.68 -1.30
N PHE A 513 -4.61 23.47 -0.38
CA PHE A 513 -4.83 24.91 -0.31
C PHE A 513 -3.63 25.74 -0.79
N ARG A 514 -2.56 25.08 -1.24
CA ARG A 514 -1.33 25.71 -1.71
C ARG A 514 -1.04 25.35 -3.15
N SER A 515 -0.29 26.20 -3.82
CA SER A 515 0.22 25.90 -5.16
C SER A 515 1.20 24.71 -5.14
N PRO A 516 1.42 24.03 -6.27
CA PRO A 516 2.40 22.94 -6.35
C PRO A 516 3.81 23.36 -5.94
N ASP A 517 4.22 24.61 -6.24
CA ASP A 517 5.54 25.11 -5.87
C ASP A 517 5.68 25.34 -4.36
N GLU A 518 4.67 25.95 -3.73
CA GLU A 518 4.63 26.14 -2.28
C GLU A 518 4.58 24.80 -1.52
N SER A 519 3.81 23.84 -2.05
CA SER A 519 3.76 22.47 -1.52
C SER A 519 5.14 21.79 -1.58
N CYS A 520 5.85 21.97 -2.70
CA CYS A 520 7.21 21.46 -2.88
C CYS A 520 8.21 22.15 -1.95
N ASN A 521 8.09 23.46 -1.74
CA ASN A 521 8.90 24.21 -0.79
C ASN A 521 8.65 23.74 0.66
N GLN A 522 7.39 23.51 1.03
CA GLN A 522 7.04 22.97 2.35
C GLN A 522 7.61 21.56 2.55
N LEU A 523 7.47 20.68 1.56
CA LEU A 523 8.09 19.35 1.60
C LEU A 523 9.61 19.46 1.78
N THR A 524 10.26 20.34 1.01
CA THR A 524 11.70 20.58 1.12
C THR A 524 12.09 21.05 2.53
N GLN A 525 11.31 21.95 3.14
CA GLN A 525 11.53 22.44 4.51
C GLN A 525 11.44 21.31 5.54
N PHE A 526 10.43 20.43 5.44
CA PHE A 526 10.32 19.27 6.33
C PHE A 526 11.51 18.32 6.19
N LEU A 527 11.92 18.01 4.96
CA LEU A 527 13.09 17.15 4.71
C LEU A 527 14.37 17.78 5.25
N TYR A 528 14.56 19.09 5.04
CA TYR A 528 15.73 19.81 5.52
C TYR A 528 15.75 19.88 7.06
N GLY A 529 14.62 20.18 7.70
CA GLY A 529 14.48 20.18 9.16
C GLY A 529 14.78 18.81 9.77
N PHE A 530 14.33 17.72 9.13
CA PHE A 530 14.67 16.35 9.55
C PHE A 530 16.19 16.07 9.45
N CYS A 531 16.85 16.57 8.40
CA CYS A 531 18.31 16.41 8.22
C CYS A 531 19.13 17.14 9.31
N GLN A 532 18.59 18.22 9.88
CA GLN A 532 19.25 18.98 10.96
C GLN A 532 19.18 18.29 12.33
N GLN A 533 18.28 17.30 12.50
CA GLN A 533 18.15 16.62 13.78
C GLN A 533 19.43 15.85 14.14
N ASN A 534 19.71 15.74 15.43
CA ASN A 534 20.75 14.85 15.93
C ASN A 534 20.23 13.41 16.11
N ARG A 535 21.14 12.45 16.36
CA ARG A 535 20.78 11.03 16.54
C ARG A 535 19.78 10.84 17.70
N ARG A 536 19.94 11.56 18.80
CA ARG A 536 19.07 11.46 19.98
C ARG A 536 17.64 11.95 19.70
N GLN A 537 17.51 13.07 18.99
CA GLN A 537 16.22 13.63 18.55
C GLN A 537 15.49 12.64 17.64
N ARG A 538 16.17 12.04 16.66
CA ARG A 538 15.58 11.00 15.81
C ARG A 538 15.09 9.78 16.60
N ILE A 539 15.86 9.33 17.59
CA ILE A 539 15.46 8.22 18.47
C ILE A 539 14.18 8.58 19.23
N ILE A 540 14.12 9.78 19.82
CA ILE A 540 12.94 10.25 20.55
C ILE A 540 11.73 10.38 19.63
N GLN A 541 11.92 10.90 18.42
CA GLN A 541 10.84 11.03 17.44
C GLN A 541 10.28 9.67 17.06
N ARG A 542 11.12 8.67 16.75
CA ARG A 542 10.67 7.30 16.49
C ARG A 542 9.87 6.68 17.63
N ASN A 543 10.30 6.89 18.87
CA ASN A 543 9.56 6.44 20.06
C ASN A 543 8.19 7.11 20.18
N ARG A 544 8.04 8.35 19.70
CA ARG A 544 6.74 9.04 19.67
C ARG A 544 5.87 8.53 18.53
N THR A 545 6.45 8.31 17.36
CA THR A 545 5.75 7.75 16.19
C THR A 545 5.17 6.38 16.50
N GLU A 546 5.93 5.50 17.15
CA GLU A 546 5.47 4.15 17.52
C GLU A 546 4.27 4.19 18.48
N ARG A 547 4.17 5.19 19.37
CA ARG A 547 3.01 5.36 20.26
C ARG A 547 1.71 5.68 19.53
N LEU A 548 1.78 6.26 18.33
CA LEU A 548 0.59 6.50 17.50
C LEU A 548 0.07 5.22 16.86
N SER A 549 0.83 4.13 16.89
CA SER A 549 0.43 2.86 16.30
C SER A 549 -0.92 2.38 16.87
N ASP A 550 -1.15 2.55 18.18
CA ASP A 550 -2.40 2.16 18.85
C ASP A 550 -3.67 2.81 18.25
N LEU A 551 -3.55 4.02 17.68
CA LEU A 551 -4.67 4.69 17.00
C LEU A 551 -5.04 4.05 15.66
N LEU A 552 -4.12 3.30 15.07
CA LEU A 552 -4.27 2.64 13.77
C LEU A 552 -4.66 1.16 13.92
N ASP A 553 -4.79 0.64 15.15
CA ASP A 553 -5.16 -0.75 15.38
C ASP A 553 -6.65 -0.99 15.09
N TRP A 554 -6.97 -2.15 14.51
CA TRP A 554 -8.36 -2.56 14.31
C TRP A 554 -9.18 -2.65 15.61
N LYS A 555 -8.59 -2.79 16.79
CA LYS A 555 -9.31 -2.71 18.07
C LYS A 555 -9.90 -1.33 18.35
N TYR A 556 -9.24 -0.27 17.86
CA TYR A 556 -9.73 1.10 17.99
C TYR A 556 -10.63 1.45 16.80
N LEU A 557 -10.13 1.28 15.58
CA LEU A 557 -10.86 1.64 14.36
C LEU A 557 -12.01 0.70 14.04
N GLY A 558 -11.95 -0.55 14.51
CA GLY A 558 -13.01 -1.53 14.35
C GLY A 558 -14.30 -1.14 15.06
N ARG A 559 -14.27 -0.27 16.08
CA ARG A 559 -15.51 0.26 16.69
C ARG A 559 -16.32 1.12 15.74
N VAL A 560 -15.64 1.83 14.83
CA VAL A 560 -16.27 2.63 13.76
C VAL A 560 -16.80 1.73 12.63
N CYS A 561 -16.27 0.51 12.50
CA CYS A 561 -16.76 -0.49 11.54
C CYS A 561 -17.76 -1.50 12.13
N GLY A 562 -17.84 -1.59 13.47
CA GLY A 562 -18.68 -2.50 14.23
C GLY A 562 -20.05 -1.90 14.58
N THR A 563 -20.85 -2.66 15.32
CA THR A 563 -22.25 -2.34 15.65
C THR A 563 -22.48 -0.97 16.31
N GLU A 564 -21.47 -0.34 16.92
CA GLU A 564 -21.56 1.01 17.51
C GLU A 564 -21.74 2.12 16.44
N ALA A 565 -21.29 1.93 15.20
CA ALA A 565 -21.57 2.87 14.11
C ALA A 565 -23.04 2.82 13.63
N LEU A 566 -23.76 1.73 13.94
CA LEU A 566 -25.20 1.58 13.65
C LEU A 566 -26.08 2.17 14.75
N THR A 567 -25.52 2.55 15.91
CA THR A 567 -26.22 3.37 16.90
C THR A 567 -26.11 4.85 16.53
N ILE A 568 -27.05 5.32 15.72
CA ILE A 568 -27.30 6.75 15.52
C ILE A 568 -27.48 7.39 16.92
N PRO A 569 -26.74 8.44 17.28
CA PRO A 569 -26.97 9.17 18.53
C PRO A 569 -28.27 9.98 18.39
N GLY A 570 -29.42 9.32 18.56
CA GLY A 570 -30.72 9.94 18.31
C GLY A 570 -31.94 9.23 18.88
N SER A 571 -31.78 8.23 19.75
CA SER A 571 -32.91 7.58 20.44
C SER A 571 -32.63 7.35 21.92
N LYS A 572 -32.51 8.44 22.67
CA LYS A 572 -32.94 8.47 24.07
C LYS A 572 -34.11 9.45 24.15
N VAL A 573 -35.32 8.89 24.23
CA VAL A 573 -36.48 9.56 24.82
C VAL A 573 -36.25 9.68 26.31
#